data_AF-A0A0B6YGX2-F1
#
_entry.id   AF-A0A0B6YGX2-F1
#
_cell.length_a   1.000
_cell.length_b   1.000
_cell.length_c   1.000
_cell.angle_alpha   90.00
_cell.angle_beta   90.00
_cell.angle_gamma   90.00
#
_symmetry.space_group_name_H-M   'P 1'
#
loop_
_entity.id
_entity.type
_entity.pdbx_description
1 polymer ?
#
loop_
_entity_poly.entity_id
_entity_poly.type
_entity_poly.pdbx_seq_one_letter_code
_entity_poly.pdbx_strand_id
1 'polypeptide(L)'
;NSVSTSEYFVNVTSISAGHCPGSVMFLFEGHEGTCLYTGDFRWEINHSAGISAFKQDNREKKEIKSLYVDTTFCIPEAYHIP
;
A
#
# COMPACT_ATOMS: atom_id res chain seq x y z
N ASN A 1 0.65 12.57 38.66
CA ASN A 1 0.58 12.71 37.19
C ASN A 1 0.91 11.40 36.53
N SER A 2 -0.07 10.50 36.44
CA SER A 2 0.02 9.30 35.60
C SER A 2 -0.31 9.71 34.17
N VAL A 3 0.70 9.80 33.31
CA VAL A 3 0.48 9.94 31.87
C VAL A 3 -0.14 8.63 31.40
N SER A 4 -1.43 8.62 31.09
CA SER A 4 -2.05 7.51 30.38
C SER A 4 -1.59 7.59 28.93
N THR A 5 -0.57 6.80 28.56
CA THR A 5 -0.30 6.54 27.15
C THR A 5 -1.49 5.76 26.61
N SER A 6 -2.36 6.41 25.81
CA SER A 6 -3.42 5.69 25.11
C SER A 6 -2.78 4.70 24.14
N GLU A 7 -3.17 3.43 24.22
CA GLU A 7 -2.70 2.41 23.30
C GLU A 7 -3.08 2.80 21.85
N TYR A 8 -2.13 2.65 20.94
CA TYR A 8 -2.33 2.89 19.52
C TYR A 8 -2.30 1.56 18.76
N PHE A 9 -3.42 1.23 18.12
CA PHE A 9 -3.55 0.03 17.31
C PHE A 9 -3.47 0.39 15.83
N VAL A 10 -2.77 -0.45 15.07
CA VAL A 10 -2.65 -0.37 13.62
C VAL A 10 -2.95 -1.75 13.05
N ASN A 11 -3.86 -1.81 12.08
CA ASN A 11 -4.08 -2.99 11.27
C ASN A 11 -3.11 -2.98 10.09
N VAL A 12 -2.46 -4.11 9.85
CA VAL A 12 -1.50 -4.25 8.75
C VAL A 12 -1.95 -5.38 7.84
N THR A 13 -2.18 -5.07 6.57
CA THR A 13 -2.51 -6.06 5.54
C THR A 13 -1.34 -6.19 4.57
N SER A 14 -0.81 -7.40 4.40
CA SER A 14 0.17 -7.71 3.38
C SER A 14 -0.50 -7.98 2.03
N ILE A 15 -0.02 -7.35 0.97
CA ILE A 15 -0.52 -7.51 -0.41
C ILE A 15 0.65 -7.95 -1.28
N SER A 16 0.47 -8.89 -2.22
CA SER A 16 1.56 -9.34 -3.10
C SER A 16 2.10 -8.18 -3.96
N ALA A 17 3.41 -7.93 -3.91
CA ALA A 17 4.03 -6.86 -4.72
C ALA A 17 4.44 -7.30 -6.13
N GLY A 18 4.52 -8.62 -6.39
CA GLY A 18 4.87 -9.14 -7.71
C GLY A 18 6.31 -8.87 -8.16
N HIS A 19 7.21 -8.48 -7.25
CA HIS A 19 8.60 -8.17 -7.58
C HIS A 19 9.53 -9.39 -7.46
N CYS A 20 9.41 -10.16 -6.38
CA CYS A 20 10.20 -11.38 -6.16
C CYS A 20 9.47 -12.36 -5.21
N PRO A 21 9.95 -13.62 -5.04
CA PRO A 21 9.36 -14.54 -4.07
C PRO A 21 9.32 -13.93 -2.66
N GLY A 22 8.12 -13.78 -2.11
CA GLY A 22 7.90 -13.19 -0.79
C GLY A 22 7.79 -11.66 -0.76
N SER A 23 7.90 -10.95 -1.90
CA SER A 23 7.73 -9.50 -1.95
C SER A 23 6.29 -9.10 -1.59
N VAL A 24 6.13 -8.16 -0.66
CA VAL A 24 4.83 -7.65 -0.22
C VAL A 24 4.81 -6.13 -0.13
N MET A 25 3.64 -5.56 -0.42
CA MET A 25 3.24 -4.24 0.01
C MET A 25 2.59 -4.33 1.39
N PHE A 26 2.66 -3.27 2.18
CA PHE A 26 1.94 -3.15 3.45
C PHE A 26 0.92 -2.02 3.40
N LEU A 27 -0.34 -2.37 3.65
CA LEU A 27 -1.42 -1.41 3.90
C LEU A 27 -1.61 -1.27 5.41
N PHE A 28 -1.31 -0.08 5.92
CA PHE A 28 -1.47 0.30 7.32
C PHE A 28 -2.77 1.08 7.50
N GLU A 29 -3.58 0.67 8.48
CA GLU A 29 -4.85 1.32 8.81
C GLU A 29 -4.88 1.60 10.31
N GLY A 30 -4.90 2.88 10.67
CA GLY A 30 -4.99 3.34 12.06
C GLY A 30 -5.78 4.65 12.16
N HIS A 31 -5.94 5.19 13.38
CA HIS A 31 -6.76 6.39 13.58
C HIS A 31 -6.21 7.66 12.88
N GLU A 32 -4.93 7.68 12.52
CA GLU A 32 -4.31 8.80 11.78
C GLU A 32 -4.53 8.70 10.25
N GLY A 33 -5.20 7.65 9.79
CA GLY A 33 -5.51 7.39 8.38
C GLY A 33 -4.83 6.15 7.83
N THR A 34 -5.02 5.96 6.52
CA THR A 34 -4.53 4.78 5.79
C THR A 34 -3.27 5.11 5.00
N CYS A 35 -2.25 4.28 5.12
CA CYS A 35 -0.99 4.41 4.41
C CYS A 35 -0.66 3.13 3.63
N LEU A 36 -0.20 3.27 2.39
CA LEU A 36 0.30 2.16 1.59
C LEU A 36 1.79 2.31 1.33
N TYR A 37 2.57 1.31 1.71
CA TYR A 37 3.99 1.17 1.38
C TYR A 37 4.16 0.04 0.38
N THR A 38 4.62 0.34 -0.84
CA THR A 38 4.68 -0.67 -1.91
C THR A 38 5.87 -1.62 -1.78
N GLY A 39 6.95 -1.18 -1.11
CA GLY A 39 8.28 -1.76 -1.37
C GLY A 39 8.60 -1.66 -2.86
N ASP A 40 9.44 -2.56 -3.36
CA ASP A 40 9.62 -2.74 -4.80
C ASP A 40 8.43 -3.56 -5.35
N PHE A 41 7.77 -3.05 -6.38
CA PHE A 41 6.59 -3.74 -6.94
C PHE A 41 6.58 -3.70 -8.46
N ARG A 42 5.95 -4.72 -9.06
CA ARG A 42 5.71 -4.75 -10.50
C ARG A 42 4.33 -5.32 -10.76
N TRP A 43 3.40 -4.44 -11.08
CA TRP A 43 2.02 -4.79 -11.39
C TRP A 43 1.67 -4.44 -12.82
N GLU A 44 0.87 -5.29 -13.44
CA GLU A 44 0.24 -5.02 -14.73
C GLU A 44 -0.83 -3.93 -14.60
N ILE A 45 -1.17 -3.32 -15.74
CA ILE A 45 -2.26 -2.34 -15.82
C ILE A 45 -3.54 -2.96 -15.24
N ASN A 46 -4.26 -2.20 -14.41
CA ASN A 46 -5.50 -2.59 -13.73
C ASN A 46 -5.39 -3.70 -12.66
N HIS A 47 -4.19 -4.18 -12.32
CA HIS A 47 -4.03 -5.21 -11.28
C HIS A 47 -4.67 -4.81 -9.94
N SER A 48 -4.55 -3.52 -9.57
CA SER A 48 -5.07 -2.98 -8.32
C SER A 48 -6.60 -3.06 -8.17
N ALA A 49 -7.38 -3.09 -9.26
CA ALA A 49 -8.84 -3.18 -9.19
C ALA A 49 -9.35 -4.52 -8.65
N GLY A 50 -8.54 -5.58 -8.77
CA GLY A 50 -8.83 -6.92 -8.25
C GLY A 50 -8.55 -7.10 -6.76
N ILE A 51 -7.76 -6.20 -6.15
CA ILE A 51 -7.29 -6.36 -4.78
C ILE A 51 -8.39 -5.96 -3.79
N SER A 52 -8.90 -6.92 -3.03
CA SER A 52 -9.94 -6.71 -2.03
C SER A 52 -9.48 -5.82 -0.88
N ALA A 53 -8.19 -5.83 -0.52
CA ALA A 53 -7.64 -5.00 0.55
C ALA A 53 -7.79 -3.49 0.29
N PHE A 54 -7.92 -3.07 -0.97
CA PHE A 54 -8.18 -1.67 -1.33
C PHE A 54 -9.67 -1.30 -1.37
N LYS A 55 -10.55 -2.22 -0.98
CA LYS A 55 -12.00 -2.01 -0.96
C LYS A 55 -12.48 -1.95 0.48
N GLN A 56 -13.45 -1.06 0.71
CA GLN A 56 -14.25 -1.02 1.92
C GLN A 56 -15.35 -2.09 1.85
N ASP A 57 -16.06 -2.31 2.96
CA ASP A 57 -17.15 -3.31 3.04
C ASP A 57 -18.27 -3.03 2.03
N ASN A 58 -18.54 -1.75 1.74
CA ASN A 58 -19.50 -1.32 0.72
C ASN A 58 -18.97 -1.44 -0.73
N ARG A 59 -17.78 -2.03 -0.92
CA ARG A 59 -17.04 -2.19 -2.19
C ARG A 59 -16.48 -0.90 -2.80
N GLU A 60 -16.60 0.23 -2.12
CA GLU A 60 -15.94 1.47 -2.52
C GLU A 60 -14.42 1.39 -2.27
N LYS A 61 -13.65 2.24 -2.95
CA LYS A 61 -12.19 2.29 -2.74
C LYS A 61 -11.88 2.86 -1.35
N LYS A 62 -10.88 2.30 -0.68
CA LYS A 62 -10.32 2.91 0.53
C LYS A 62 -9.63 4.21 0.16
N GLU A 63 -9.84 5.24 0.97
CA GLU A 63 -9.04 6.46 0.90
C GLU A 63 -7.63 6.14 1.40
N ILE A 64 -6.60 6.48 0.61
CA ILE A 64 -5.20 6.36 0.99
C ILE A 64 -4.67 7.76 1.24
N LYS A 65 -4.39 8.07 2.52
CA LYS A 65 -3.88 9.38 2.94
C LYS A 65 -2.43 9.58 2.53
N SER A 66 -1.63 8.51 2.55
CA SER A 66 -0.21 8.57 2.20
C SER A 66 0.20 7.33 1.43
N LEU A 67 1.01 7.54 0.40
CA LEU A 67 1.45 6.50 -0.50
C LEU A 67 2.96 6.62 -0.69
N TYR A 68 3.67 5.56 -0.31
CA TYR A 68 5.11 5.42 -0.49
C TYR A 68 5.32 4.41 -1.63
N VAL A 69 5.68 4.93 -2.81
CA VAL A 69 5.69 4.19 -4.08
C VAL A 69 7.11 3.86 -4.50
N ASP A 70 7.30 2.68 -5.10
CA ASP A 70 8.45 2.36 -5.95
C ASP A 70 8.51 3.30 -7.15
N THR A 71 9.50 4.18 -7.14
CA THR A 71 9.74 5.14 -8.21
C THR A 71 10.95 4.78 -9.07
N THR A 72 11.44 3.54 -9.02
CA THR A 72 12.63 3.06 -9.77
C THR A 72 12.58 3.44 -11.24
N PHE A 73 11.40 3.35 -11.87
CA PHE A 73 11.17 3.70 -13.27
C PHE A 73 10.21 4.89 -13.45
N CYS A 74 10.03 5.74 -12.44
CA CYS A 74 9.16 6.92 -12.51
C CYS A 74 9.85 8.10 -13.22
N ILE A 75 10.39 7.83 -14.41
CA ILE A 75 11.04 8.81 -15.30
C ILE A 75 10.56 8.59 -16.74
N PRO A 76 10.42 9.65 -17.57
CA PRO A 76 9.91 9.53 -18.93
C PRO A 76 10.69 8.54 -19.81
N GLU A 77 11.99 8.43 -19.60
CA GLU A 77 12.91 7.62 -20.41
C GLU A 77 12.72 6.11 -20.16
N ALA A 78 12.13 5.74 -19.02
CA ALA A 78 11.87 4.36 -18.65
C ALA A 78 10.60 3.77 -19.31
N TYR A 79 10.01 4.47 -20.28
CA TYR A 79 8.91 3.91 -21.09
C TYR A 79 9.37 2.69 -21.91
N HIS A 80 10.67 2.64 -22.22
CA HIS A 80 11.31 1.58 -22.98
C HIS A 80 12.58 1.11 -22.26
N ILE A 81 12.37 0.43 -21.14
CA ILE A 81 13.42 -0.36 -20.47
C ILE A 81 13.56 -1.69 -21.26
N PRO A 82 14.80 -2.21 -21.49
CA PRO A 82 15.02 -3.51 -22.13
C PRO A 82 14.23 -4.66 -21.50
#